data_AF-A0A2W4JLF0-F1
#
_entry.id   AF-A0A2W4JLF0-F1
#
_cell.length_a   1.000
_cell.length_b   1.000
_cell.length_c   1.000
_cell.angle_alpha   90.00
_cell.angle_beta   90.00
_cell.angle_gamma   90.00
#
_symmetry.space_group_name_H-M   'P 1'
#
loop_
_entity.id
_entity.type
_entity.pdbx_description
1 polymer ?
#
loop_
_entity_poly.entity_id
_entity_poly.type
_entity_poly.pdbx_seq_one_letter_code
_entity_poly.pdbx_strand_id
1 'polypeptide(L)'
;MARAYTEENLRCGVAAAIRAPSPFNTQPWRFRLRDGGIEVLVDPERVLPVSDPSGWGARVACGAAVFNLRLALAVAGVPAATRLRPYPDQPLVVARLTPATPRPATPTEQILFAAIARRRSHRAPFWP
;
A
#
# COMPACT_ATOMS: atom_id res chain seq x y z
N MET A 1 3.45 22.11 -13.50
CA MET A 1 2.21 21.36 -13.13
C MET A 1 2.61 20.05 -12.50
N ALA A 2 2.07 19.71 -11.33
CA ALA A 2 2.28 18.38 -10.75
C ALA A 2 1.60 17.34 -11.65
N ARG A 3 2.36 16.32 -12.08
CA ARG A 3 1.85 15.23 -12.93
C ARG A 3 0.77 14.47 -12.14
N ALA A 4 -0.24 13.93 -12.81
CA ALA A 4 -1.25 13.05 -12.22
C ALA A 4 -0.84 11.59 -12.36
N TYR A 5 -1.19 10.73 -11.39
CA TYR A 5 -1.07 9.29 -11.56
C TYR A 5 -2.09 8.78 -12.57
N THR A 6 -1.66 7.85 -13.42
CA THR A 6 -2.49 7.17 -14.42
C THR A 6 -2.93 5.80 -13.94
N GLU A 7 -3.80 5.15 -14.71
CA GLU A 7 -4.18 3.76 -14.48
C GLU A 7 -2.98 2.79 -14.54
N GLU A 8 -1.99 3.08 -15.38
CA GLU A 8 -0.76 2.31 -15.44
C GLU A 8 0.03 2.42 -14.13
N ASN A 9 0.16 3.63 -13.58
CA ASN A 9 0.80 3.81 -12.28
C ASN A 9 0.04 3.08 -11.17
N LEU A 10 -1.30 3.11 -11.21
CA LEU A 10 -2.14 2.36 -10.29
C LEU A 10 -1.87 0.85 -10.40
N ARG A 11 -1.96 0.28 -11.60
CA ARG A 11 -1.74 -1.16 -11.83
C ARG A 11 -0.35 -1.61 -11.37
N CYS A 12 0.69 -0.85 -11.73
CA CYS A 12 2.07 -1.10 -11.29
C CYS A 12 2.20 -1.08 -9.76
N GLY A 13 1.67 -0.03 -9.11
CA GLY A 13 1.71 0.09 -7.65
C GLY A 13 0.93 -1.01 -6.94
N VAL A 14 -0.27 -1.32 -7.43
CA VAL A 14 -1.16 -2.33 -6.86
C VAL A 14 -0.56 -3.73 -6.94
N ALA A 15 0.16 -4.07 -8.02
CA ALA A 15 0.84 -5.36 -8.14
C ALA A 15 1.80 -5.65 -6.97
N ALA A 16 2.47 -4.62 -6.44
CA ALA A 16 3.28 -4.72 -5.23
C ALA A 16 2.44 -4.64 -3.94
N ALA A 17 1.43 -3.78 -3.93
CA ALA A 17 0.57 -3.55 -2.77
C ALA A 17 -0.13 -4.84 -2.31
N ILE A 18 -0.68 -5.62 -3.24
CA ILE A 18 -1.41 -6.86 -2.95
C ILE A 18 -0.52 -7.97 -2.37
N ARG A 19 0.80 -7.82 -2.44
CA ARG A 19 1.78 -8.76 -1.84
C ARG A 19 2.06 -8.48 -0.37
N ALA A 20 1.52 -7.39 0.19
CA ALA A 20 1.59 -7.10 1.61
C ALA A 20 0.97 -8.23 2.44
N PRO A 21 1.49 -8.53 3.64
CA PRO A 21 0.83 -9.45 4.55
C PRO A 21 -0.47 -8.84 5.10
N SER A 22 -1.46 -9.67 5.37
CA SER A 22 -2.71 -9.28 6.04
C SER A 22 -3.20 -10.38 6.99
N PRO A 23 -3.98 -10.04 8.04
CA PRO A 23 -4.60 -11.02 8.92
C PRO A 23 -5.38 -12.07 8.12
N PHE A 24 -5.06 -13.35 8.34
CA PHE A 24 -5.67 -14.48 7.63
C PHE A 24 -5.64 -14.37 6.09
N ASN A 25 -4.74 -13.56 5.55
CA ASN A 25 -4.64 -13.24 4.12
C ASN A 25 -5.94 -12.66 3.50
N THR A 26 -6.73 -11.95 4.31
CA THR A 26 -8.01 -11.32 3.91
C THR A 26 -7.86 -10.24 2.84
N GLN A 27 -6.68 -9.61 2.78
CA GLN A 27 -6.34 -8.53 1.84
C GLN A 27 -7.38 -7.40 1.89
N PRO A 28 -7.55 -6.72 3.04
CA PRO A 28 -8.71 -5.87 3.31
C PRO A 28 -8.55 -4.45 2.74
N TRP A 29 -8.08 -4.34 1.50
CA TRP A 29 -7.78 -3.08 0.83
C TRP A 29 -8.55 -2.92 -0.48
N ARG A 30 -8.96 -1.69 -0.77
CA ARG A 30 -9.40 -1.24 -2.10
C ARG A 30 -8.48 -0.11 -2.56
N PHE A 31 -8.26 -0.02 -3.86
CA PHE A 31 -7.47 1.03 -4.49
C PHE A 31 -8.31 1.76 -5.52
N ARG A 32 -8.18 3.08 -5.60
CA ARG A 32 -8.82 3.87 -6.66
C ARG A 32 -7.98 5.07 -7.06
N LEU A 33 -8.13 5.52 -8.29
CA LEU A 33 -7.66 6.84 -8.72
C LEU A 33 -8.73 7.88 -8.43
N ARG A 34 -8.30 9.02 -7.88
CA ARG A 34 -9.16 10.20 -7.66
C ARG A 34 -8.31 11.48 -7.74
N ASP A 35 -8.72 12.40 -8.60
CA ASP A 35 -8.09 13.71 -8.85
C ASP A 35 -6.54 13.61 -8.93
N GLY A 36 -6.07 12.69 -9.78
CA GLY A 36 -4.65 12.47 -10.04
C GLY A 36 -3.84 11.82 -8.90
N GLY A 37 -4.50 11.37 -7.83
CA GLY A 37 -3.89 10.60 -6.75
C GLY A 37 -4.41 9.16 -6.69
N ILE A 38 -3.63 8.28 -6.08
CA ILE A 38 -4.04 6.91 -5.73
C ILE A 38 -4.49 6.92 -4.26
N GLU A 39 -5.70 6.45 -4.01
CA GLU A 39 -6.24 6.28 -2.66
C GLU A 39 -6.23 4.81 -2.28
N VAL A 40 -5.83 4.55 -1.04
CA VAL A 40 -5.92 3.23 -0.42
C VAL A 40 -6.98 3.28 0.66
N LEU A 41 -7.95 2.38 0.57
CA LEU A 41 -9.09 2.29 1.45
C LEU A 41 -9.11 0.94 2.16
N VAL A 42 -9.62 0.91 3.39
CA VAL A 42 -10.05 -0.35 4.02
C VAL A 42 -11.30 -0.86 3.31
N ASP A 43 -11.30 -2.14 2.97
CA ASP A 43 -12.48 -2.87 2.51
C ASP A 43 -13.24 -3.43 3.73
N PRO A 44 -14.39 -2.86 4.13
CA PRO A 44 -15.12 -3.32 5.31
C PRO A 44 -15.64 -4.75 5.17
N GLU A 45 -15.90 -5.23 3.95
CA GLU A 45 -16.38 -6.60 3.69
C GLU A 45 -15.30 -7.66 3.96
N ARG A 46 -14.02 -7.24 4.06
CA ARG A 46 -12.87 -8.10 4.30
C ARG A 46 -12.30 -7.95 5.71
N VAL A 47 -12.93 -7.14 6.56
CA VAL A 47 -12.59 -7.05 7.99
C VAL A 47 -13.18 -8.27 8.70
N LEU A 48 -12.44 -8.82 9.66
CA LEU A 48 -12.85 -10.00 10.42
C LEU A 48 -13.59 -9.54 11.68
N PRO A 49 -14.93 -9.54 11.74
CA PRO A 49 -15.66 -8.91 12.85
C PRO A 49 -15.40 -9.57 14.21
N VAL A 50 -15.09 -10.87 14.22
CA VAL A 50 -14.80 -11.62 15.45
C VAL A 50 -13.34 -11.42 15.90
N SER A 51 -12.38 -11.60 14.98
CA SER A 51 -10.95 -11.59 15.32
C SER A 51 -10.30 -10.21 15.25
N ASP A 52 -10.92 -9.24 14.57
CA ASP A 52 -10.48 -7.85 14.43
C ASP A 52 -11.67 -6.87 14.56
N PRO A 53 -12.38 -6.86 15.72
CA PRO A 53 -13.61 -6.08 15.91
C PRO A 53 -13.40 -4.56 15.77
N SER A 54 -12.18 -4.07 16.00
CA SER A 54 -11.83 -2.65 15.84
C SER A 54 -11.36 -2.29 14.43
N GLY A 55 -11.15 -3.27 13.54
CA GLY A 55 -10.52 -3.12 12.23
C GLY A 55 -9.06 -2.66 12.29
N TRP A 56 -8.40 -2.81 13.44
CA TRP A 56 -7.01 -2.38 13.62
C TRP A 56 -6.07 -3.21 12.76
N GLY A 57 -6.24 -4.54 12.74
CA GLY A 57 -5.45 -5.43 11.91
C GLY A 57 -5.61 -5.12 10.42
N ALA A 58 -6.83 -4.82 9.99
CA ALA A 58 -7.12 -4.38 8.62
C ALA A 58 -6.43 -3.06 8.26
N ARG A 59 -6.45 -2.05 9.16
CA ARG A 59 -5.72 -0.78 8.94
C ARG A 59 -4.21 -0.96 8.87
N VAL A 60 -3.63 -1.82 9.73
CA VAL A 60 -2.20 -2.16 9.69
C VAL A 60 -1.84 -2.83 8.37
N ALA A 61 -2.68 -3.78 7.92
CA ALA A 61 -2.50 -4.45 6.63
C ALA A 61 -2.53 -3.46 5.46
N CYS A 62 -3.47 -2.50 5.47
CA CYS A 62 -3.50 -1.43 4.48
C CYS A 62 -2.27 -0.52 4.53
N GLY A 63 -1.72 -0.24 5.72
CA GLY A 63 -0.46 0.48 5.87
C GLY A 63 0.71 -0.26 5.20
N ALA A 64 0.79 -1.58 5.35
CA ALA A 64 1.77 -2.40 4.65
C ALA A 64 1.58 -2.37 3.12
N ALA A 65 0.32 -2.41 2.65
CA ALA A 65 -0.01 -2.27 1.23
C ALA A 65 0.41 -0.89 0.69
N VAL A 66 0.16 0.20 1.42
CA VAL A 66 0.62 1.57 1.09
C VAL A 66 2.14 1.61 0.96
N PHE A 67 2.87 0.98 1.87
CA PHE A 67 4.32 0.95 1.83
C PHE A 67 4.86 0.27 0.56
N ASN A 68 4.36 -0.92 0.25
CA ASN A 68 4.73 -1.63 -0.97
C ASN A 68 4.39 -0.83 -2.25
N LEU A 69 3.21 -0.19 -2.27
CA LEU A 69 2.77 0.66 -3.37
C LEU A 69 3.74 1.84 -3.57
N ARG A 70 4.17 2.50 -2.50
CA ARG A 70 5.16 3.59 -2.56
C ARG A 70 6.50 3.13 -3.13
N LEU A 71 6.97 1.95 -2.72
CA LEU A 71 8.23 1.39 -3.23
C LEU A 71 8.15 1.13 -4.73
N ALA A 72 7.05 0.54 -5.21
CA ALA A 72 6.84 0.29 -6.63
C ALA A 72 6.86 1.59 -7.45
N LEU A 73 6.16 2.62 -6.98
CA LEU A 73 6.13 3.93 -7.64
C LEU A 73 7.51 4.61 -7.64
N ALA A 74 8.26 4.51 -6.54
CA ALA A 74 9.62 5.06 -6.48
C ALA A 74 10.57 4.35 -7.46
N VAL A 75 10.54 3.02 -7.51
CA VAL A 75 11.35 2.21 -8.45
C VAL A 75 10.96 2.47 -9.91
N ALA A 76 9.69 2.78 -10.19
CA ALA A 76 9.23 3.22 -11.50
C ALA A 76 9.60 4.69 -11.84
N GLY A 77 10.35 5.39 -10.98
CA GLY A 77 10.79 6.77 -11.22
C GLY A 77 9.73 7.84 -10.96
N VAL A 78 8.58 7.48 -10.38
CA VAL A 78 7.43 8.35 -10.11
C VAL A 78 7.02 8.32 -8.62
N PRO A 79 7.93 8.68 -7.70
CA PRO A 79 7.70 8.55 -6.27
C PRO A 79 6.46 9.32 -5.80
N ALA A 80 5.90 8.89 -4.67
CA ALA A 80 4.68 9.47 -4.11
C ALA A 80 4.94 10.29 -2.84
N ALA A 81 4.34 11.48 -2.77
CA ALA A 81 4.02 12.13 -1.51
C ALA A 81 2.79 11.41 -0.91
N THR A 82 2.82 11.07 0.37
CA THR A 82 1.78 10.27 1.02
C THR A 82 1.14 11.04 2.17
N ARG A 83 -0.17 11.22 2.12
CA ARG A 83 -0.97 11.75 3.21
C ARG A 83 -1.79 10.63 3.84
N LEU A 84 -1.57 10.36 5.12
CA LEU A 84 -2.35 9.40 5.90
C LEU A 84 -3.63 10.05 6.40
N ARG A 85 -4.72 9.28 6.44
CA ARG A 85 -6.08 9.73 6.83
C ARG A 85 -6.42 11.10 6.23
N PRO A 86 -6.40 11.24 4.89
CA PRO A 86 -6.48 12.53 4.21
C PRO A 86 -7.83 13.25 4.39
N TYR A 87 -8.89 12.52 4.72
CA TYR A 87 -10.27 13.03 4.80
C TYR A 87 -10.91 12.66 6.15
N PRO A 88 -11.30 13.63 6.97
CA PRO A 88 -12.00 13.38 8.24
C PRO A 88 -13.36 12.67 8.06
N ASP A 89 -14.06 12.96 6.97
CA ASP A 89 -15.40 12.47 6.61
C ASP A 89 -15.40 11.11 5.90
N GLN A 90 -14.24 10.62 5.45
CA GLN A 90 -14.10 9.33 4.77
C GLN A 90 -13.13 8.42 5.52
N PRO A 91 -13.54 7.88 6.69
CA PRO A 91 -12.64 7.16 7.60
C PRO A 91 -12.05 5.88 7.01
N LEU A 92 -12.67 5.32 5.96
CA LEU A 92 -12.15 4.16 5.25
C LEU A 92 -10.91 4.50 4.40
N VAL A 93 -10.71 5.76 3.98
CA VAL A 93 -9.52 6.16 3.23
C VAL A 93 -8.34 6.31 4.19
N VAL A 94 -7.43 5.34 4.16
CA VAL A 94 -6.27 5.32 5.06
C VAL A 94 -5.09 6.13 4.53
N ALA A 95 -4.97 6.26 3.21
CA ALA A 95 -3.91 7.03 2.59
C ALA A 95 -4.32 7.57 1.22
N ARG A 96 -3.78 8.74 0.88
CA ARG A 96 -3.74 9.27 -0.48
C ARG A 96 -2.29 9.49 -0.90
N LEU A 97 -1.93 8.98 -2.06
CA LEU A 97 -0.62 9.10 -2.68
C LEU A 97 -0.76 10.01 -3.90
N THR A 98 0.06 11.05 -3.96
CA THR A 98 0.11 11.99 -5.09
C THR A 98 1.52 12.04 -5.65
N PRO A 99 1.72 12.32 -6.95
CA PRO A 99 3.06 12.38 -7.52
C PRO A 99 3.92 13.40 -6.81
N ALA A 100 5.11 12.97 -6.39
CA ALA A 100 6.17 13.83 -5.89
C ALA A 100 7.14 14.19 -7.03
N THR A 101 8.13 15.02 -6.71
CA THR A 101 9.21 15.35 -7.64
C THR A 101 9.90 14.07 -8.13
N PRO A 102 9.97 13.85 -9.46
CA PRO A 102 10.66 12.69 -10.01
C PRO A 102 12.11 12.62 -9.55
N ARG A 103 12.53 11.41 -9.18
CA ARG A 103 13.92 11.10 -8.81
C ARG A 103 14.18 9.60 -8.98
N PRO A 104 15.45 9.19 -9.13
CA PRO A 104 15.81 7.78 -9.01
C PRO A 104 15.40 7.20 -7.65
N ALA A 105 15.07 5.91 -7.63
CA ALA A 105 14.89 5.18 -6.38
C ALA A 105 16.21 5.08 -5.62
N THR A 106 16.16 5.27 -4.31
CA THR A 106 17.33 5.09 -3.46
C THR A 106 17.75 3.61 -3.42
N PRO A 107 19.02 3.29 -3.08
CA PRO A 107 19.44 1.90 -2.92
C PRO A 107 18.55 1.12 -1.93
N THR A 108 18.13 1.75 -0.84
CA THR A 108 17.21 1.15 0.14
C THR A 108 15.84 0.85 -0.47
N GLU A 109 15.27 1.76 -1.25
CA GLU A 109 13.99 1.52 -1.94
C GLU A 109 14.09 0.35 -2.93
N GLN A 110 15.20 0.25 -3.67
CA GLN A 110 15.45 -0.87 -4.59
C GLN A 110 15.55 -2.21 -3.85
N ILE A 111 16.32 -2.26 -2.76
CA ILE A 111 16.48 -3.47 -1.93
C ILE A 111 15.13 -3.92 -1.34
N LEU A 112 14.37 -2.97 -0.76
CA LEU A 112 13.09 -3.28 -0.13
C LEU A 112 12.04 -3.69 -1.17
N PHE A 113 12.01 -3.05 -2.34
CA PHE A 113 11.12 -3.45 -3.43
C PHE A 113 11.42 -4.87 -3.91
N ALA A 114 12.71 -5.21 -4.11
CA ALA A 114 13.12 -6.57 -4.50
C ALA A 114 12.72 -7.64 -3.47
N ALA A 115 12.68 -7.28 -2.17
CA ALA A 115 12.27 -8.19 -1.11
C ALA A 115 10.77 -8.55 -1.15
N ILE A 116 9.91 -7.70 -1.72
CA ILE A 116 8.45 -7.93 -1.78
C ILE A 116 8.12 -9.27 -2.45
N ALA A 117 8.78 -9.58 -3.57
CA ALA A 117 8.54 -10.81 -4.32
C ALA A 117 8.95 -12.07 -3.54
N ARG A 118 9.99 -11.96 -2.70
CA ARG A 118 10.60 -13.07 -1.94
C ARG A 118 9.93 -13.29 -0.58
N ARG A 119 9.27 -12.28 -0.03
CA ARG A 119 8.64 -12.34 1.29
C ARG A 119 7.55 -13.41 1.35
N ARG A 120 7.60 -14.23 2.39
CA ARG A 120 6.59 -15.22 2.77
C ARG A 120 6.45 -15.27 4.28
N SER A 121 5.27 -15.65 4.77
CA SER A 121 5.08 -15.94 6.20
C SER A 121 5.59 -17.35 6.48
N HIS A 122 6.74 -17.46 7.13
CA HIS A 122 7.26 -18.73 7.60
C HIS A 122 6.69 -19.02 9.00
N ARG A 123 6.04 -20.17 9.16
CA ARG A 123 5.42 -20.59 10.43
C ARG A 123 6.16 -21.72 11.13
N ALA A 124 7.24 -22.23 10.53
CA ALA A 124 8.12 -23.17 11.20
C ALA A 124 9.06 -22.40 12.16
N PRO A 125 9.64 -23.09 13.17
CA PRO A 125 10.60 -22.47 14.07
C PRO A 125 11.79 -21.90 13.30
N PHE A 126 12.34 -20.80 13.84
CA PHE A 126 13.60 -20.25 13.39
C PHE A 126 14.72 -20.80 14.26
N TRP A 127 15.79 -21.28 13.64
CA TRP A 127 17.01 -21.63 14.36
C TRP A 127 17.86 -20.35 14.54
N PRO A 128 18.61 -20.24 15.67
CA PRO A 128 19.51 -19.12 15.92
C PRO A 128 20.59 -18.95 14.85
#